data_AF-A0A1G3UHY3-F1
#
_entry.id   AF-A0A1G3UHY3-F1
#
_cell.length_a   1.000
_cell.length_b   1.000
_cell.length_c   1.000
_cell.angle_alpha   90.00
_cell.angle_beta   90.00
_cell.angle_gamma   90.00
#
_symmetry.space_group_name_H-M   'P 1'
#
loop_
_entity.id
_entity.type
_entity.pdbx_description
1 polymer ?
#
loop_
_entity_poly.entity_id
_entity_poly.type
_entity_poly.pdbx_seq_one_letter_code
_entity_poly.pdbx_strand_id
1 'polypeptide(L)'
;MQQNRRNFLGLGATLLATAGMASTLKGQDHDHGFHSDSSSKRQLTLVKNPKRILSPATIITPREGKSYNPIVTLNGWTLPYEMKEGVKEFHLIAEPVIREFSPGMVVNCWGYNGTSPGPTLEAVEGDRVRIYVTNKLPEHTTIHWHGLVLPNGMDGVGGLTQPQIGVGETYVYEFTLTQSGTFMYHPHADEMMQMAMGAMGMFIIHPKNPKEHAVDRDFCFLLASYDVAAGTYTPNPSTMTEFNLWTFNSRTFPSIDSMNVAVGDRVRIRVGNLTMTNHPIHMHGHTFEVTCTDGGWVPKSARWPEVTTDVAVGQIRAIEFTAKHEGDWSLHCHKSHHTMGPMGHNVPNMLVVKQDDLTEKISDLMPDYMYMPMGKNGMAEMQEMEAMGMTLPQNTLPMMTGTGPFGAIETGGMFTTVKVRKNKARGDYSDSGWFQHPAGSVAKKV
;
A
#
# COMPACT_ATOMS: atom_id res chain seq x y z
N MET A 1 -18.62 8.66 53.75
CA MET A 1 -19.48 7.95 54.73
C MET A 1 -20.73 7.47 54.02
N GLN A 2 -21.06 6.19 54.22
CA GLN A 2 -22.33 5.47 53.96
C GLN A 2 -22.89 5.49 52.52
N GLN A 3 -22.68 4.45 51.70
CA GLN A 3 -23.33 3.12 51.70
C GLN A 3 -24.85 3.14 51.55
N ASN A 4 -25.35 2.56 50.46
CA ASN A 4 -26.47 1.64 50.55
C ASN A 4 -26.24 0.40 49.68
N ARG A 5 -26.37 -0.76 50.33
CA ARG A 5 -26.22 -2.13 49.82
C ARG A 5 -27.60 -2.74 49.62
N ARG A 6 -27.69 -3.70 48.68
CA ARG A 6 -28.62 -4.86 48.53
C ARG A 6 -29.10 -4.91 47.07
N ASN A 7 -28.90 -5.97 46.29
CA ASN A 7 -29.01 -7.40 46.59
C ASN A 7 -27.98 -8.27 45.86
N PHE A 8 -27.73 -9.44 46.44
CA PHE A 8 -26.72 -10.43 46.09
C PHE A 8 -27.44 -11.79 45.91
N LEU A 9 -27.07 -12.52 44.85
CA LEU A 9 -27.08 -13.98 44.62
C LEU A 9 -28.37 -14.83 44.48
N GLY A 10 -28.30 -15.74 43.49
CA GLY A 10 -28.97 -17.05 43.41
C GLY A 10 -29.46 -17.40 41.99
N LEU A 11 -28.65 -18.05 41.12
CA LEU A 11 -28.67 -19.52 40.83
C LEU A 11 -30.07 -20.03 40.41
N GLY A 12 -30.34 -20.70 39.29
CA GLY A 12 -29.57 -21.30 38.20
C GLY A 12 -30.50 -22.24 37.40
N ALA A 13 -30.12 -22.53 36.14
CA ALA A 13 -30.60 -23.60 35.24
C ALA A 13 -32.07 -23.61 34.76
N THR A 14 -32.29 -23.68 33.43
CA THR A 14 -32.77 -24.90 32.71
C THR A 14 -32.66 -24.71 31.17
N LEU A 15 -32.37 -25.82 30.50
CA LEU A 15 -32.04 -26.06 29.08
C LEU A 15 -33.13 -25.71 28.02
N LEU A 16 -32.62 -25.46 26.80
CA LEU A 16 -33.09 -25.83 25.44
C LEU A 16 -34.61 -26.01 25.16
N ALA A 17 -35.13 -25.21 24.22
CA ALA A 17 -36.08 -25.68 23.21
C ALA A 17 -35.99 -24.85 21.92
N THR A 18 -36.04 -25.58 20.81
CA THR A 18 -35.90 -25.21 19.40
C THR A 18 -37.09 -24.45 18.79
N ALA A 19 -36.75 -23.69 17.73
CA ALA A 19 -37.54 -23.42 16.53
C ALA A 19 -38.80 -22.52 16.60
N GLY A 20 -38.78 -21.49 15.74
CA GLY A 20 -39.97 -20.88 15.17
C GLY A 20 -40.19 -19.44 15.60
N MET A 21 -39.84 -18.49 14.73
CA MET A 21 -40.76 -17.41 14.31
C MET A 21 -40.12 -16.60 13.18
N ALA A 22 -40.61 -16.86 11.97
CA ALA A 22 -40.48 -15.93 10.86
C ALA A 22 -41.28 -14.66 11.20
N SER A 23 -40.59 -13.54 11.41
CA SER A 23 -41.23 -12.23 11.48
C SER A 23 -41.06 -11.52 10.13
N THR A 24 -42.17 -11.49 9.41
CA THR A 24 -42.48 -10.59 8.31
C THR A 24 -42.08 -9.14 8.61
N LEU A 25 -41.18 -8.58 7.79
CA LEU A 25 -41.08 -7.14 7.59
C LEU A 25 -41.54 -6.84 6.17
N LYS A 26 -42.80 -6.40 6.05
CA LYS A 26 -43.32 -5.73 4.85
C LYS A 26 -42.63 -4.36 4.78
N GLY A 27 -41.78 -4.16 3.78
CA GLY A 27 -41.33 -2.84 3.37
C GLY A 27 -42.52 -2.04 2.83
N GLN A 28 -42.61 -0.78 3.24
CA GLN A 28 -43.51 0.20 2.64
C GLN A 28 -42.99 0.53 1.24
N ASP A 29 -43.79 0.24 0.22
CA ASP A 29 -43.59 0.71 -1.13
C ASP A 29 -43.80 2.24 -1.17
N HIS A 30 -42.75 2.96 -1.54
CA HIS A 30 -42.88 4.28 -2.15
C HIS A 30 -42.54 4.16 -3.63
N ASP A 31 -43.61 4.12 -4.41
CA ASP A 31 -43.64 4.09 -5.85
C ASP A 31 -43.24 5.46 -6.42
N HIS A 32 -42.16 5.48 -7.20
CA HIS A 32 -41.91 6.49 -8.22
C HIS A 32 -41.52 5.76 -9.52
N GLY A 33 -42.50 5.11 -10.14
CA GLY A 33 -42.47 4.81 -11.56
C GLY A 33 -42.48 6.08 -12.40
N PHE A 34 -41.49 6.24 -13.27
CA PHE A 34 -41.64 6.34 -14.74
C PHE A 34 -40.29 6.71 -15.36
N HIS A 35 -39.56 5.71 -15.86
CA HIS A 35 -39.23 5.61 -17.29
C HIS A 35 -38.76 4.20 -17.62
N SER A 36 -39.43 3.64 -18.61
CA SER A 36 -39.33 2.30 -19.14
C SER A 36 -38.04 2.05 -19.92
N ASP A 37 -37.59 0.79 -19.81
CA ASP A 37 -36.84 0.05 -20.83
C ASP A 37 -35.33 0.35 -20.97
N SER A 38 -34.54 -0.23 -20.07
CA SER A 38 -33.35 -1.00 -20.50
C SER A 38 -32.98 -2.03 -19.43
N SER A 39 -33.21 -3.30 -19.73
CA SER A 39 -32.71 -4.43 -18.96
C SER A 39 -31.20 -4.60 -19.19
N SER A 40 -30.40 -3.64 -18.72
CA SER A 40 -28.98 -3.91 -18.45
C SER A 40 -28.81 -4.01 -16.93
N LYS A 41 -28.84 -5.25 -16.43
CA LYS A 41 -28.23 -5.55 -15.14
C LYS A 41 -26.76 -5.15 -15.28
N ARG A 42 -26.38 -3.98 -14.77
CA ARG A 42 -24.97 -3.61 -14.55
C ARG A 42 -24.42 -4.47 -13.40
N GLN A 43 -24.34 -5.76 -13.65
CA GLN A 43 -23.48 -6.66 -12.91
C GLN A 43 -22.07 -6.27 -13.34
N LEU A 44 -21.19 -5.94 -12.37
CA LEU A 44 -19.76 -5.72 -12.60
C LEU A 44 -19.26 -6.84 -13.52
N THR A 45 -19.13 -6.54 -14.81
CA THR A 45 -18.73 -7.53 -15.80
C THR A 45 -17.30 -7.89 -15.47
N LEU A 46 -17.09 -9.11 -14.97
CA LEU A 46 -15.78 -9.75 -14.87
C LEU A 46 -15.03 -9.44 -16.17
N VAL A 47 -13.94 -8.69 -16.06
CA VAL A 47 -13.11 -8.33 -17.20
C VAL A 47 -12.61 -9.65 -17.78
N LYS A 48 -13.04 -9.98 -19.00
CA LYS A 48 -12.58 -11.18 -19.69
C LYS A 48 -11.10 -10.98 -20.04
N ASN A 49 -10.23 -11.84 -19.50
CA ASN A 49 -8.78 -11.88 -19.74
C ASN A 49 -8.00 -10.64 -19.26
N PRO A 50 -7.93 -10.35 -17.95
CA PRO A 50 -7.00 -9.34 -17.45
C PRO A 50 -5.57 -9.75 -17.83
N LYS A 51 -4.78 -8.80 -18.37
CA LYS A 51 -3.36 -9.05 -18.62
C LYS A 51 -2.69 -9.41 -17.30
N ARG A 52 -2.17 -10.64 -17.22
CA ARG A 52 -1.51 -11.18 -16.04
C ARG A 52 -0.08 -10.62 -15.96
N ILE A 53 0.11 -9.47 -15.35
CA ILE A 53 1.46 -9.09 -14.87
C ILE A 53 1.54 -9.57 -13.42
N LEU A 54 2.08 -10.78 -13.24
CA LEU A 54 2.51 -11.21 -11.91
C LEU A 54 3.64 -10.30 -11.48
N SER A 55 3.38 -9.62 -10.35
CA SER A 55 4.19 -8.68 -9.62
C SER A 55 5.57 -8.38 -10.19
N PRO A 56 5.80 -7.19 -10.79
CA PRO A 56 7.16 -6.85 -11.19
C PRO A 56 8.05 -6.87 -9.95
N ALA A 57 9.16 -7.59 -10.03
CA ALA A 57 10.31 -7.34 -9.17
C ALA A 57 10.69 -5.85 -9.32
N THR A 58 11.40 -5.27 -8.35
CA THR A 58 11.94 -3.92 -8.52
C THR A 58 12.77 -3.84 -9.80
N ILE A 59 12.31 -3.08 -10.79
CA ILE A 59 13.03 -2.89 -12.06
C ILE A 59 13.93 -1.66 -11.92
N ILE A 60 15.24 -1.88 -12.01
CA ILE A 60 16.23 -0.81 -11.96
C ILE A 60 16.37 -0.17 -13.33
N THR A 61 15.99 1.10 -13.44
CA THR A 61 16.18 1.87 -14.66
C THR A 61 17.66 2.26 -14.83
N PRO A 62 18.31 1.93 -15.96
CA PRO A 62 19.70 2.32 -16.19
C PRO A 62 19.89 3.85 -16.18
N ARG A 63 21.02 4.29 -15.64
CA ARG A 63 21.41 5.71 -15.64
C ARG A 63 21.96 6.17 -16.99
N GLU A 64 22.43 5.24 -17.82
CA GLU A 64 23.02 5.56 -19.12
C GLU A 64 22.06 6.40 -19.99
N GLY A 65 22.58 7.47 -20.59
CA GLY A 65 21.78 8.40 -21.40
C GLY A 65 20.89 9.37 -20.61
N LYS A 66 20.84 9.30 -19.27
CA LYS A 66 20.04 10.20 -18.42
C LYS A 66 20.91 11.25 -17.72
N SER A 67 20.41 12.48 -17.65
CA SER A 67 21.06 13.60 -16.94
C SER A 67 20.91 13.52 -15.41
N TYR A 68 20.02 12.66 -14.91
CA TYR A 68 19.65 12.50 -13.51
C TYR A 68 19.96 11.10 -12.99
N ASN A 69 19.85 10.89 -11.67
CA ASN A 69 19.90 9.56 -11.06
C ASN A 69 18.47 8.96 -11.06
N PRO A 70 18.20 7.88 -11.80
CA PRO A 70 16.85 7.32 -11.88
C PRO A 70 16.35 6.87 -10.51
N ILE A 71 15.06 7.12 -10.26
CA ILE A 71 14.38 6.64 -9.04
C ILE A 71 14.22 5.12 -9.08
N VAL A 72 14.34 4.47 -7.92
CA VAL A 72 14.00 3.06 -7.74
C VAL A 72 12.63 2.95 -7.07
N THR A 73 11.63 2.48 -7.83
CA THR A 73 10.28 2.21 -7.29
C THR A 73 10.21 0.77 -6.79
N LEU A 74 10.02 0.55 -5.49
CA LEU A 74 10.00 -0.80 -4.91
C LEU A 74 8.90 -1.66 -5.54
N ASN A 75 9.23 -2.84 -6.05
CA ASN A 75 8.31 -3.72 -6.79
C ASN A 75 7.51 -2.98 -7.88
N GLY A 76 8.17 -2.03 -8.54
CA GLY A 76 7.63 -1.19 -9.62
C GLY A 76 8.69 -0.89 -10.66
N TRP A 77 8.37 0.04 -11.55
CA TRP A 77 9.19 0.37 -12.73
C TRP A 77 8.92 1.79 -13.23
N THR A 78 9.85 2.36 -13.99
CA THR A 78 9.67 3.67 -14.64
C THR A 78 9.02 3.49 -16.01
N LEU A 79 7.98 4.26 -16.31
CA LEU A 79 7.35 4.26 -17.64
C LEU A 79 8.34 4.80 -18.68
N PRO A 80 8.64 4.05 -19.75
CA PRO A 80 9.49 4.54 -20.83
C PRO A 80 8.79 5.67 -21.58
N TYR A 81 9.61 6.50 -22.22
CA TYR A 81 9.15 7.58 -23.08
C TYR A 81 9.89 7.56 -24.41
N GLU A 82 9.30 8.22 -25.40
CA GLU A 82 9.95 8.54 -26.66
C GLU A 82 10.15 10.05 -26.77
N MET A 83 11.25 10.49 -27.38
CA MET A 83 11.43 11.90 -27.73
C MET A 83 10.89 12.11 -29.14
N LYS A 84 9.83 12.92 -29.29
CA LYS A 84 9.29 13.35 -30.59
C LYS A 84 9.23 14.86 -30.64
N GLU A 85 9.89 15.46 -31.62
CA GLU A 85 9.88 16.92 -31.85
C GLU A 85 10.26 17.75 -30.60
N GLY A 86 11.18 17.24 -29.78
CA GLY A 86 11.59 17.89 -28.53
C GLY A 86 10.62 17.73 -27.36
N VAL A 87 9.56 16.92 -27.52
CA VAL A 87 8.58 16.58 -26.50
C VAL A 87 8.81 15.15 -26.01
N LYS A 88 8.73 14.96 -24.70
CA LYS A 88 8.80 13.65 -24.05
C LYS A 88 7.42 13.00 -24.04
N GLU A 89 7.24 11.98 -24.86
CA GLU A 89 5.97 11.28 -25.04
C GLU A 89 5.86 10.03 -24.16
N PHE A 90 4.79 9.96 -23.37
CA PHE A 90 4.44 8.81 -22.53
C PHE A 90 3.11 8.22 -22.97
N HIS A 91 2.95 6.90 -22.80
CA HIS A 91 1.70 6.18 -23.05
C HIS A 91 1.26 5.48 -21.78
N LEU A 92 0.26 6.07 -21.12
CA LEU A 92 -0.34 5.57 -19.89
C LEU A 92 -1.67 4.88 -20.23
N ILE A 93 -1.87 3.65 -19.78
CA ILE A 93 -3.06 2.86 -20.10
C ILE A 93 -3.76 2.50 -18.80
N ALA A 94 -4.90 3.12 -18.52
CA ALA A 94 -5.74 2.74 -17.38
C ALA A 94 -6.46 1.43 -17.68
N GLU A 95 -6.23 0.38 -16.90
CA GLU A 95 -6.81 -0.94 -17.16
C GLU A 95 -7.03 -1.76 -15.88
N PRO A 96 -7.96 -2.74 -15.89
CA PRO A 96 -8.04 -3.73 -14.84
C PRO A 96 -6.80 -4.63 -14.82
N VAL A 97 -6.25 -4.87 -13.63
CA VAL A 97 -5.02 -5.64 -13.41
C VAL A 97 -5.21 -6.64 -12.27
N ILE A 98 -4.42 -7.71 -12.26
CA ILE A 98 -4.35 -8.62 -11.12
C ILE A 98 -2.98 -8.43 -10.47
N ARG A 99 -2.97 -8.08 -9.18
CA ARG A 99 -1.76 -7.84 -8.40
C ARG A 99 -1.65 -8.86 -7.29
N GLU A 100 -0.52 -9.55 -7.18
CA GLU A 100 -0.24 -10.35 -6.00
C GLU A 100 0.30 -9.45 -4.88
N PHE A 101 -0.36 -9.43 -3.73
CA PHE A 101 0.08 -8.62 -2.58
C PHE A 101 1.19 -9.31 -1.78
N SER A 102 1.12 -10.64 -1.70
CA SER A 102 2.14 -11.55 -1.17
C SER A 102 1.78 -12.99 -1.60
N PRO A 103 2.71 -13.96 -1.64
CA PRO A 103 2.43 -15.33 -2.07
C PRO A 103 1.15 -15.88 -1.46
N GLY A 104 0.26 -16.36 -2.34
CA GLY A 104 -1.04 -16.90 -1.94
C GLY A 104 -2.19 -15.89 -1.88
N MET A 105 -1.94 -14.58 -2.02
CA MET A 105 -2.98 -13.56 -2.13
C MET A 105 -2.82 -12.69 -3.39
N VAL A 106 -3.80 -12.80 -4.29
CA VAL A 106 -3.97 -11.95 -5.48
C VAL A 106 -5.23 -11.10 -5.36
N VAL A 107 -5.13 -9.86 -5.84
CA VAL A 107 -6.20 -8.86 -5.74
C VAL A 107 -6.48 -8.30 -7.13
N ASN A 108 -7.75 -8.28 -7.49
CA ASN A 108 -8.27 -7.58 -8.67
C ASN A 108 -8.18 -6.08 -8.38
N CYS A 109 -7.24 -5.42 -9.04
CA CYS A 109 -7.01 -3.99 -8.91
C CYS A 109 -7.34 -3.30 -10.24
N TRP A 110 -7.44 -1.97 -10.20
CA TRP A 110 -7.30 -1.13 -11.38
C TRP A 110 -5.95 -0.44 -11.29
N GLY A 111 -5.30 -0.25 -12.43
CA GLY A 111 -3.94 0.25 -12.46
C GLY A 111 -3.58 0.84 -13.81
N TYR A 112 -2.29 1.04 -14.01
CA TYR A 112 -1.76 1.61 -15.24
C TYR A 112 -0.70 0.71 -15.83
N ASN A 113 -0.76 0.49 -17.14
CA ASN A 113 0.21 -0.31 -17.89
C ASN A 113 0.47 -1.69 -17.27
N GLY A 114 -0.61 -2.32 -16.79
CA GLY A 114 -0.60 -3.66 -16.20
C GLY A 114 -0.16 -3.77 -14.75
N THR A 115 0.10 -2.67 -14.03
CA THR A 115 0.50 -2.71 -12.60
C THR A 115 -0.35 -1.79 -11.71
N SER A 116 -0.49 -2.17 -10.44
CA SER A 116 -1.02 -1.32 -9.36
C SER A 116 -0.01 -1.33 -8.19
N PRO A 117 0.53 -0.17 -7.78
CA PRO A 117 0.43 1.13 -8.47
C PRO A 117 0.94 1.08 -9.92
N GLY A 118 0.54 2.08 -10.70
CA GLY A 118 1.04 2.32 -12.04
C GLY A 118 2.54 2.63 -12.05
N PRO A 119 3.18 2.63 -13.23
CA PRO A 119 4.59 2.94 -13.36
C PRO A 119 4.90 4.37 -12.93
N THR A 120 6.13 4.59 -12.48
CA THR A 120 6.63 5.92 -12.15
C THR A 120 6.93 6.70 -13.42
N LEU A 121 6.37 7.90 -13.54
CA LEU A 121 6.74 8.86 -14.57
C LEU A 121 8.00 9.62 -14.12
N GLU A 122 9.02 9.69 -14.97
CA GLU A 122 10.25 10.45 -14.69
C GLU A 122 10.54 11.48 -15.78
N ALA A 123 10.67 12.73 -15.37
CA ALA A 123 11.05 13.83 -16.25
C ALA A 123 12.03 14.79 -15.56
N VAL A 124 12.52 15.76 -16.30
CA VAL A 124 13.39 16.83 -15.79
C VAL A 124 12.63 18.15 -15.86
N GLU A 125 12.84 19.01 -14.87
CA GLU A 125 12.33 20.36 -14.87
C GLU A 125 12.71 21.09 -16.17
N GLY A 126 11.71 21.68 -16.83
CA GLY A 126 11.82 22.30 -18.14
C GLY A 126 11.46 21.39 -19.32
N ASP A 127 11.31 20.07 -19.11
CA ASP A 127 10.84 19.17 -20.16
C ASP A 127 9.39 19.55 -20.57
N ARG A 128 9.13 19.54 -21.87
CA ARG A 128 7.76 19.47 -22.39
C ARG A 128 7.36 18.00 -22.44
N VAL A 129 6.26 17.65 -21.76
CA VAL A 129 5.74 16.29 -21.71
C VAL A 129 4.42 16.21 -22.48
N ARG A 130 4.19 15.07 -23.13
CA ARG A 130 2.94 14.70 -23.78
C ARG A 130 2.56 13.30 -23.30
N ILE A 131 1.45 13.18 -22.58
CA ILE A 131 1.03 11.94 -21.96
C ILE A 131 -0.28 11.51 -22.60
N TYR A 132 -0.22 10.44 -23.39
CA TYR A 132 -1.39 9.78 -23.95
C TYR A 132 -1.99 8.87 -22.88
N VAL A 133 -3.25 9.10 -22.54
CA VAL A 133 -3.98 8.29 -21.56
C VAL A 133 -5.06 7.52 -22.29
N THR A 134 -4.90 6.21 -22.42
CA THR A 134 -5.91 5.31 -22.98
C THR A 134 -6.72 4.67 -21.87
N ASN A 135 -8.04 4.81 -21.93
CA ASN A 135 -8.96 4.21 -20.96
C ASN A 135 -9.41 2.81 -21.42
N LYS A 136 -9.08 1.77 -20.65
CA LYS A 136 -9.58 0.40 -20.80
C LYS A 136 -10.32 -0.10 -19.55
N LEU A 137 -10.65 0.80 -18.62
CA LEU A 137 -11.52 0.50 -17.49
C LEU A 137 -12.95 0.25 -17.97
N PRO A 138 -13.80 -0.43 -17.17
CA PRO A 138 -15.20 -0.64 -17.51
C PRO A 138 -16.06 0.64 -17.42
N GLU A 139 -15.47 1.76 -17.03
CA GLU A 139 -16.12 3.06 -16.91
C GLU A 139 -15.21 4.21 -17.35
N HIS A 140 -15.76 5.42 -17.33
CA HIS A 140 -15.04 6.62 -17.71
C HIS A 140 -13.93 6.95 -16.68
N THR A 141 -12.89 7.65 -17.11
CA THR A 141 -11.78 8.05 -16.22
C THR A 141 -11.25 9.43 -16.60
N THR A 142 -10.34 9.95 -15.80
CA THR A 142 -9.45 11.08 -16.10
C THR A 142 -8.14 10.85 -15.34
N ILE A 143 -7.13 11.70 -15.52
CA ILE A 143 -5.91 11.67 -14.70
C ILE A 143 -5.61 13.07 -14.19
N HIS A 144 -5.61 13.22 -12.87
CA HIS A 144 -5.10 14.39 -12.17
C HIS A 144 -3.62 14.19 -11.81
N TRP A 145 -2.84 15.26 -11.98
CA TRP A 145 -1.40 15.30 -11.74
C TRP A 145 -1.10 15.97 -10.41
N HIS A 146 -1.28 15.21 -9.33
CA HIS A 146 -1.28 15.70 -7.97
C HIS A 146 0.01 16.46 -7.59
N GLY A 147 -0.16 17.76 -7.33
CA GLY A 147 0.89 18.68 -6.91
C GLY A 147 1.64 19.39 -8.04
N LEU A 148 1.31 19.11 -9.32
CA LEU A 148 1.94 19.79 -10.45
C LEU A 148 1.34 21.18 -10.70
N VAL A 149 2.21 22.16 -10.99
CA VAL A 149 1.79 23.44 -11.58
C VAL A 149 1.69 23.26 -13.10
N LEU A 150 0.47 23.31 -13.62
CA LEU A 150 0.13 23.06 -15.02
C LEU A 150 -0.97 24.00 -15.53
N PRO A 151 -1.17 24.12 -16.85
CA PRO A 151 -2.32 24.85 -17.41
C PRO A 151 -3.64 24.24 -16.94
N ASN A 152 -4.62 25.06 -16.57
CA ASN A 152 -5.88 24.60 -15.98
C ASN A 152 -6.57 23.49 -16.79
N GLY A 153 -6.61 23.59 -18.13
CA GLY A 153 -7.22 22.56 -18.99
C GLY A 153 -6.49 21.21 -19.05
N MET A 154 -5.31 21.08 -18.41
CA MET A 154 -4.53 19.84 -18.33
C MET A 154 -4.63 19.17 -16.94
N ASP A 155 -5.48 19.70 -16.07
CA ASP A 155 -5.51 19.33 -14.64
C ASP A 155 -6.20 17.99 -14.35
N GLY A 156 -7.04 17.47 -15.23
CA GLY A 156 -7.59 16.12 -15.04
C GLY A 156 -8.93 16.03 -14.34
N VAL A 157 -9.55 17.14 -13.93
CA VAL A 157 -10.82 17.10 -13.18
C VAL A 157 -11.99 16.98 -14.14
N GLY A 158 -12.59 15.79 -14.20
CA GLY A 158 -13.69 15.49 -15.10
C GLY A 158 -14.92 16.35 -14.82
N GLY A 159 -15.43 17.02 -15.85
CA GLY A 159 -16.56 17.95 -15.77
C GLY A 159 -16.21 19.38 -15.34
N LEU A 160 -14.98 19.62 -14.83
CA LEU A 160 -14.51 20.96 -14.46
C LEU A 160 -13.46 21.48 -15.44
N THR A 161 -12.34 20.77 -15.59
CA THR A 161 -11.21 21.21 -16.42
C THR A 161 -11.11 20.47 -17.75
N GLN A 162 -11.80 19.33 -17.87
CA GLN A 162 -11.94 18.57 -19.12
C GLN A 162 -13.21 17.72 -19.16
N PRO A 163 -13.62 17.22 -20.35
CA PRO A 163 -14.55 16.10 -20.47
C PRO A 163 -13.96 14.79 -19.90
N GLN A 164 -14.84 13.85 -19.58
CA GLN A 164 -14.46 12.49 -19.18
C GLN A 164 -13.78 11.75 -20.34
N ILE A 165 -12.79 10.90 -20.04
CA ILE A 165 -12.22 9.96 -21.01
C ILE A 165 -13.13 8.73 -21.05
N GLY A 166 -13.89 8.57 -22.14
CA GLY A 166 -14.79 7.44 -22.32
C GLY A 166 -14.05 6.10 -22.41
N VAL A 167 -14.80 5.00 -22.27
CA VAL A 167 -14.24 3.65 -22.39
C VAL A 167 -13.71 3.43 -23.81
N GLY A 168 -12.44 3.01 -23.93
CA GLY A 168 -11.75 2.81 -25.20
C GLY A 168 -11.16 4.08 -25.82
N GLU A 169 -11.44 5.25 -25.26
CA GLU A 169 -10.91 6.53 -25.77
C GLU A 169 -9.48 6.78 -25.29
N THR A 170 -8.80 7.69 -26.00
CA THR A 170 -7.47 8.18 -25.62
C THR A 170 -7.47 9.69 -25.62
N TYR A 171 -7.04 10.28 -24.51
CA TYR A 171 -6.85 11.73 -24.36
C TYR A 171 -5.35 12.04 -24.27
N VAL A 172 -4.99 13.28 -24.54
CA VAL A 172 -3.62 13.77 -24.45
C VAL A 172 -3.51 14.91 -23.45
N TYR A 173 -2.55 14.79 -22.54
CA TYR A 173 -2.14 15.85 -21.62
C TYR A 173 -0.79 16.37 -22.08
N GLU A 174 -0.69 17.65 -22.44
CA GLU A 174 0.56 18.23 -22.92
C GLU A 174 0.87 19.55 -22.25
N PHE A 175 2.00 19.61 -21.54
CA PHE A 175 2.42 20.81 -20.81
C PHE A 175 3.93 20.79 -20.54
N THR A 176 4.47 21.94 -20.12
CA THR A 176 5.88 22.08 -19.73
C THR A 176 5.99 21.98 -18.21
N LEU A 177 6.95 21.19 -17.72
CA LEU A 177 7.22 21.05 -16.31
C LEU A 177 8.01 22.25 -15.81
N THR A 178 7.43 23.03 -14.90
CA THR A 178 8.02 24.29 -14.39
C THR A 178 8.68 24.15 -13.02
N GLN A 179 8.58 22.97 -12.40
CA GLN A 179 9.07 22.69 -11.06
C GLN A 179 9.73 21.30 -11.00
N SER A 180 10.64 21.09 -10.05
CA SER A 180 11.15 19.78 -9.67
C SER A 180 10.61 19.36 -8.30
N GLY A 181 10.56 18.04 -8.03
CA GLY A 181 10.03 17.52 -6.77
C GLY A 181 9.55 16.08 -6.86
N THR A 182 8.66 15.73 -5.93
CA THR A 182 8.01 14.43 -5.84
C THR A 182 6.51 14.65 -5.94
N PHE A 183 5.86 14.00 -6.89
CA PHE A 183 4.44 14.16 -7.17
C PHE A 183 3.79 12.80 -7.39
N MET A 184 2.47 12.80 -7.52
CA MET A 184 1.67 11.60 -7.79
C MET A 184 0.74 11.86 -8.97
N TYR A 185 0.14 10.80 -9.50
CA TYR A 185 -0.98 10.90 -10.41
C TYR A 185 -2.05 9.88 -10.03
N HIS A 186 -3.31 10.26 -10.18
CA HIS A 186 -4.47 9.42 -9.86
C HIS A 186 -5.70 9.90 -10.63
N PRO A 187 -6.75 9.07 -10.74
CA PRO A 187 -8.01 9.49 -11.34
C PRO A 187 -8.66 10.63 -10.57
N HIS A 188 -9.40 11.46 -11.32
CA HIS A 188 -10.31 12.44 -10.75
C HIS A 188 -11.72 12.30 -11.38
N ALA A 189 -12.08 11.04 -11.62
CA ALA A 189 -13.35 10.54 -12.13
C ALA A 189 -13.67 9.25 -11.38
N ASP A 190 -14.86 9.16 -10.79
CA ASP A 190 -15.24 8.13 -9.80
C ASP A 190 -14.09 7.76 -8.84
N GLU A 191 -13.52 8.80 -8.20
CA GLU A 191 -12.30 8.69 -7.41
C GLU A 191 -12.41 7.60 -6.33
N MET A 192 -13.58 7.52 -5.70
CA MET A 192 -13.90 6.50 -4.69
C MET A 192 -13.66 5.08 -5.24
N MET A 193 -14.22 4.77 -6.41
CA MET A 193 -14.05 3.45 -7.02
C MET A 193 -12.62 3.23 -7.50
N GLN A 194 -12.09 4.15 -8.32
CA GLN A 194 -10.83 3.90 -9.02
C GLN A 194 -9.62 3.87 -8.09
N MET A 195 -9.59 4.75 -7.08
CA MET A 195 -8.51 4.77 -6.10
C MET A 195 -8.62 3.61 -5.10
N ALA A 196 -9.82 3.24 -4.65
CA ALA A 196 -10.00 2.06 -3.79
C ALA A 196 -9.58 0.76 -4.51
N MET A 197 -9.70 0.73 -5.84
CA MET A 197 -9.20 -0.36 -6.68
C MET A 197 -7.70 -0.27 -6.96
N GLY A 198 -7.00 0.80 -6.56
CA GLY A 198 -5.54 0.94 -6.65
C GLY A 198 -5.00 1.71 -7.85
N ALA A 199 -5.84 2.47 -8.57
CA ALA A 199 -5.40 3.29 -9.70
C ALA A 199 -4.67 4.55 -9.21
N MET A 200 -3.35 4.44 -9.05
CA MET A 200 -2.48 5.55 -8.64
C MET A 200 -1.05 5.30 -9.10
N GLY A 201 -0.21 6.34 -9.18
CA GLY A 201 1.22 6.19 -9.47
C GLY A 201 2.04 7.42 -9.10
N MET A 202 3.37 7.30 -9.20
CA MET A 202 4.31 8.37 -8.85
C MET A 202 4.69 9.18 -10.09
N PHE A 203 4.90 10.49 -9.92
CA PHE A 203 5.50 11.37 -10.92
C PHE A 203 6.68 12.11 -10.31
N ILE A 204 7.89 11.75 -10.71
CA ILE A 204 9.12 12.38 -10.24
C ILE A 204 9.63 13.35 -11.29
N ILE A 205 9.85 14.60 -10.87
CA ILE A 205 10.47 15.62 -11.71
C ILE A 205 11.82 15.97 -11.12
N HIS A 206 12.88 15.58 -11.81
CA HIS A 206 14.26 15.82 -11.40
C HIS A 206 14.65 17.29 -11.62
N PRO A 207 15.48 17.89 -10.75
CA PRO A 207 15.99 19.24 -10.97
C PRO A 207 16.74 19.36 -12.28
N LYS A 208 16.57 20.50 -12.97
CA LYS A 208 17.29 20.79 -14.23
C LYS A 208 18.81 20.74 -14.03
N ASN A 209 19.29 21.20 -12.88
CA ASN A 209 20.67 21.03 -12.45
C ASN A 209 20.81 19.74 -11.64
N PRO A 210 21.43 18.67 -12.16
CA PRO A 210 21.50 17.38 -11.47
C PRO A 210 22.38 17.38 -10.21
N LYS A 211 23.14 18.46 -9.96
CA LYS A 211 23.89 18.64 -8.70
C LYS A 211 22.99 19.15 -7.58
N GLU A 212 21.86 19.76 -7.93
CA GLU A 212 20.89 20.23 -6.96
C GLU A 212 20.16 19.04 -6.35
N HIS A 213 20.11 19.01 -5.02
CA HIS A 213 19.50 17.92 -4.27
C HIS A 213 20.02 16.52 -4.67
N ALA A 214 21.30 16.41 -5.06
CA ALA A 214 21.87 15.14 -5.47
C ALA A 214 21.95 14.13 -4.30
N VAL A 215 21.60 12.88 -4.59
CA VAL A 215 21.70 11.73 -3.69
C VAL A 215 22.26 10.53 -4.45
N ASP A 216 22.86 9.58 -3.73
CA ASP A 216 23.45 8.38 -4.32
C ASP A 216 22.41 7.31 -4.59
N ARG A 217 21.38 7.23 -3.72
CA ARG A 217 20.26 6.30 -3.82
C ARG A 217 18.96 7.09 -3.69
N ASP A 218 18.02 6.87 -4.59
CA ASP A 218 16.71 7.52 -4.55
C ASP A 218 15.66 6.42 -4.72
N PHE A 219 14.84 6.23 -3.69
CA PHE A 219 13.78 5.22 -3.65
C PHE A 219 12.41 5.88 -3.54
N CYS A 220 11.38 5.25 -4.10
CA CYS A 220 10.00 5.68 -3.86
C CYS A 220 9.02 4.52 -3.67
N PHE A 221 7.96 4.80 -2.93
CA PHE A 221 6.78 3.95 -2.84
C PHE A 221 5.54 4.76 -2.47
N LEU A 222 4.38 4.22 -2.84
CA LEU A 222 3.05 4.71 -2.52
C LEU A 222 2.43 3.86 -1.42
N LEU A 223 1.75 4.54 -0.51
CA LEU A 223 0.92 3.92 0.51
C LEU A 223 -0.46 3.65 -0.07
N ALA A 224 -0.94 2.42 0.08
CA ALA A 224 -2.28 2.02 -0.32
C ALA A 224 -2.95 1.20 0.78
N SER A 225 -4.27 1.34 0.90
CA SER A 225 -5.10 0.58 1.84
C SER A 225 -6.27 -0.07 1.10
N TYR A 226 -6.61 -1.29 1.49
CA TYR A 226 -7.65 -2.09 0.84
C TYR A 226 -8.51 -2.78 1.90
N ASP A 227 -9.75 -3.07 1.52
CA ASP A 227 -10.63 -3.99 2.25
C ASP A 227 -10.92 -5.18 1.35
N VAL A 228 -10.21 -6.29 1.57
CA VAL A 228 -10.40 -7.54 0.82
C VAL A 228 -10.79 -8.62 1.81
N ALA A 229 -12.06 -9.05 1.76
CA ALA A 229 -12.55 -10.11 2.64
C ALA A 229 -11.79 -11.43 2.39
N ALA A 230 -11.53 -12.19 3.46
CA ALA A 230 -10.91 -13.51 3.36
C ALA A 230 -11.68 -14.42 2.38
N GLY A 231 -10.97 -15.16 1.52
CA GLY A 231 -11.61 -15.96 0.46
C GLY A 231 -11.96 -15.19 -0.82
N THR A 232 -11.85 -13.85 -0.83
CA THR A 232 -12.27 -13.00 -1.95
C THR A 232 -11.09 -12.31 -2.61
N TYR A 233 -11.30 -11.77 -3.81
CA TYR A 233 -10.24 -11.24 -4.67
C TYR A 233 -10.39 -9.76 -4.99
N THR A 234 -11.54 -9.15 -4.70
CA THR A 234 -11.85 -7.79 -5.15
C THR A 234 -12.00 -6.89 -3.92
N PRO A 235 -11.31 -5.74 -3.87
CA PRO A 235 -11.51 -4.76 -2.81
C PRO A 235 -12.97 -4.31 -2.72
N ASN A 236 -13.43 -4.00 -1.51
CA ASN A 236 -14.71 -3.34 -1.28
C ASN A 236 -14.51 -1.82 -1.35
N PRO A 237 -14.93 -1.14 -2.44
CA PRO A 237 -14.75 0.30 -2.60
C PRO A 237 -15.69 1.11 -1.68
N SER A 238 -16.69 0.48 -1.06
CA SER A 238 -17.62 1.14 -0.14
C SER A 238 -17.07 1.28 1.28
N THR A 239 -15.87 0.74 1.55
CA THR A 239 -15.24 0.82 2.88
C THR A 239 -14.62 2.19 3.08
N MET A 240 -15.09 2.90 4.10
CA MET A 240 -14.69 4.29 4.35
C MET A 240 -13.51 4.43 5.31
N THR A 241 -13.46 3.62 6.37
CA THR A 241 -12.44 3.74 7.43
C THR A 241 -11.87 2.40 7.88
N GLU A 242 -12.66 1.34 7.82
CA GLU A 242 -12.32 0.01 8.36
C GLU A 242 -11.58 -0.88 7.37
N PHE A 243 -10.51 -0.36 6.77
CA PHE A 243 -9.65 -1.15 5.88
C PHE A 243 -8.98 -2.30 6.66
N ASN A 244 -8.73 -3.40 5.97
CA ASN A 244 -8.08 -4.56 6.59
C ASN A 244 -6.63 -4.75 6.12
N LEU A 245 -6.23 -4.16 4.99
CA LEU A 245 -4.89 -4.31 4.42
C LEU A 245 -4.22 -2.96 4.22
N TRP A 246 -2.96 -2.87 4.62
CA TRP A 246 -2.09 -1.71 4.42
C TRP A 246 -0.81 -2.14 3.73
N THR A 247 -0.46 -1.43 2.66
CA THR A 247 0.56 -1.89 1.71
C THR A 247 1.51 -0.77 1.29
N PHE A 248 2.74 -1.16 0.97
CA PHE A 248 3.64 -0.35 0.17
C PHE A 248 3.55 -0.86 -1.28
N ASN A 249 3.28 0.01 -2.25
CA ASN A 249 3.15 -0.36 -3.66
C ASN A 249 2.27 -1.61 -3.92
N SER A 250 1.15 -1.71 -3.19
CA SER A 250 0.21 -2.85 -3.25
C SER A 250 0.91 -4.19 -3.00
N ARG A 251 1.91 -4.16 -2.11
CA ARG A 251 2.62 -5.32 -1.56
C ARG A 251 2.59 -5.24 -0.03
N THR A 252 2.51 -6.42 0.55
CA THR A 252 2.54 -6.64 2.01
C THR A 252 3.86 -7.32 2.35
N PHE A 253 4.48 -6.98 3.49
CA PHE A 253 5.64 -7.73 3.97
C PHE A 253 5.31 -9.24 4.09
N PRO A 254 6.22 -10.17 3.73
CA PRO A 254 7.63 -10.01 3.31
C PRO A 254 7.84 -9.78 1.81
N SER A 255 6.76 -9.49 1.08
CA SER A 255 6.74 -9.51 -0.38
C SER A 255 7.09 -8.18 -1.04
N ILE A 256 7.25 -7.12 -0.24
CA ILE A 256 7.86 -5.87 -0.67
C ILE A 256 9.38 -6.00 -0.58
N ASP A 257 10.09 -5.50 -1.59
CA ASP A 257 11.55 -5.56 -1.69
C ASP A 257 12.21 -4.66 -0.63
N SER A 258 13.43 -5.03 -0.25
CA SER A 258 14.32 -4.26 0.61
C SER A 258 14.97 -3.09 -0.14
N MET A 259 15.35 -2.05 0.60
CA MET A 259 16.17 -0.95 0.07
C MET A 259 17.64 -1.22 0.36
N ASN A 260 18.39 -1.62 -0.66
CA ASN A 260 19.77 -2.06 -0.52
C ASN A 260 20.75 -0.93 -0.88
N VAL A 261 21.60 -0.54 0.08
CA VAL A 261 22.49 0.63 -0.03
C VAL A 261 23.90 0.35 0.49
N ALA A 262 24.86 1.18 0.07
CA ALA A 262 26.24 1.12 0.56
C ALA A 262 26.42 1.97 1.82
N VAL A 263 27.38 1.60 2.68
CA VAL A 263 27.83 2.50 3.75
C VAL A 263 28.38 3.78 3.13
N GLY A 264 27.90 4.93 3.61
CA GLY A 264 28.28 6.26 3.13
C GLY A 264 27.36 6.83 2.05
N ASP A 265 26.45 6.04 1.48
CA ASP A 265 25.46 6.55 0.51
C ASP A 265 24.61 7.66 1.16
N ARG A 266 24.41 8.78 0.44
CA ARG A 266 23.31 9.69 0.72
C ARG A 266 22.05 9.10 0.10
N VAL A 267 21.08 8.73 0.93
CA VAL A 267 19.87 8.02 0.53
C VAL A 267 18.68 8.97 0.64
N ARG A 268 17.83 8.99 -0.38
CA ARG A 268 16.49 9.58 -0.35
C ARG A 268 15.44 8.49 -0.43
N ILE A 269 14.41 8.61 0.41
CA ILE A 269 13.20 7.79 0.35
C ILE A 269 12.01 8.74 0.17
N ARG A 270 11.22 8.51 -0.87
CA ARG A 270 10.04 9.30 -1.23
C ARG A 270 8.78 8.50 -0.98
N VAL A 271 7.89 9.02 -0.14
CA VAL A 271 6.66 8.35 0.24
C VAL A 271 5.48 9.25 -0.12
N GLY A 272 4.57 8.74 -0.93
CA GLY A 272 3.29 9.38 -1.22
C GLY A 272 2.15 8.64 -0.53
N ASN A 273 1.17 9.36 -0.02
CA ASN A 273 0.02 8.78 0.65
C ASN A 273 -1.30 9.18 -0.01
N LEU A 274 -1.95 8.20 -0.63
CA LEU A 274 -3.28 8.32 -1.21
C LEU A 274 -4.31 7.43 -0.50
N THR A 275 -3.97 6.94 0.70
CA THR A 275 -4.93 6.24 1.56
C THR A 275 -5.86 7.23 2.27
N MET A 276 -6.92 6.73 2.91
CA MET A 276 -7.85 7.56 3.69
C MET A 276 -7.38 7.86 5.12
N THR A 277 -6.11 7.59 5.45
CA THR A 277 -5.56 7.87 6.79
C THR A 277 -4.10 8.31 6.71
N ASN A 278 -3.61 9.00 7.74
CA ASN A 278 -2.20 9.36 7.83
C ASN A 278 -1.32 8.15 8.18
N HIS A 279 -0.04 8.19 7.80
CA HIS A 279 0.93 7.14 8.11
C HIS A 279 2.22 7.73 8.67
N PRO A 280 2.53 7.52 9.96
CA PRO A 280 3.82 7.88 10.52
C PRO A 280 4.89 6.89 10.04
N ILE A 281 5.73 7.28 9.09
CA ILE A 281 6.80 6.43 8.56
C ILE A 281 8.04 6.57 9.45
N HIS A 282 8.42 5.46 10.09
CA HIS A 282 9.53 5.38 11.03
C HIS A 282 10.71 4.61 10.43
N MET A 283 11.92 5.15 10.63
CA MET A 283 13.16 4.52 10.21
C MET A 283 14.05 4.21 11.41
N HIS A 284 14.50 2.95 11.48
CA HIS A 284 15.43 2.49 12.51
C HIS A 284 16.88 2.83 12.16
N GLY A 285 17.72 2.93 13.18
CA GLY A 285 19.19 3.06 13.06
C GLY A 285 19.72 4.39 12.51
N HIS A 286 18.86 5.26 11.99
CA HIS A 286 19.25 6.52 11.36
C HIS A 286 18.27 7.64 11.74
N THR A 287 18.82 8.83 11.98
CA THR A 287 18.06 10.08 11.90
C THR A 287 18.08 10.57 10.45
N PHE A 288 16.98 11.14 9.97
CA PHE A 288 16.86 11.72 8.64
C PHE A 288 16.37 13.17 8.70
N GLU A 289 16.49 13.90 7.60
CA GLU A 289 15.85 15.20 7.40
C GLU A 289 14.66 15.07 6.45
N VAL A 290 13.58 15.81 6.68
CA VAL A 290 12.53 15.99 5.66
C VAL A 290 13.02 17.05 4.65
N THR A 291 13.17 16.67 3.38
CA THR A 291 13.82 17.51 2.36
C THR A 291 12.91 17.92 1.21
N CYS A 292 11.76 17.27 1.04
CA CYS A 292 10.74 17.62 0.07
C CYS A 292 9.35 17.34 0.66
N THR A 293 8.38 18.18 0.32
CA THR A 293 6.95 17.98 0.59
C THR A 293 6.17 17.94 -0.72
N ASP A 294 4.86 17.79 -0.64
CA ASP A 294 3.88 17.99 -1.71
C ASP A 294 3.95 19.40 -2.34
N GLY A 295 4.48 20.39 -1.61
CA GLY A 295 4.78 21.74 -2.12
C GLY A 295 6.17 21.89 -2.77
N GLY A 296 6.93 20.80 -2.95
CA GLY A 296 8.29 20.83 -3.50
C GLY A 296 9.41 20.81 -2.46
N TRP A 297 10.61 21.21 -2.87
CA TRP A 297 11.83 21.11 -2.06
C TRP A 297 11.81 22.04 -0.84
N VAL A 298 12.19 21.50 0.32
CA VAL A 298 12.34 22.28 1.56
C VAL A 298 13.73 22.96 1.56
N PRO A 299 13.82 24.29 1.71
CA PRO A 299 15.10 25.00 1.85
C PRO A 299 15.93 24.42 2.98
N LYS A 300 17.25 24.33 2.83
CA LYS A 300 18.13 23.69 3.83
C LYS A 300 17.96 24.26 5.25
N SER A 301 17.71 25.56 5.37
CA SER A 301 17.48 26.25 6.65
C SER A 301 16.16 25.90 7.34
N ALA A 302 15.21 25.29 6.60
CA ALA A 302 13.89 24.93 7.09
C ALA A 302 13.68 23.40 7.17
N ARG A 303 14.72 22.60 6.86
CA ARG A 303 14.68 21.15 7.05
C ARG A 303 14.79 20.84 8.54
N TRP A 304 14.11 19.79 8.98
CA TRP A 304 14.12 19.36 10.37
C TRP A 304 14.53 17.89 10.49
N PRO A 305 15.31 17.53 11.53
CA PRO A 305 15.70 16.16 11.78
C PRO A 305 14.57 15.37 12.44
N GLU A 306 14.40 14.11 12.04
CA GLU A 306 13.40 13.18 12.58
C GLU A 306 13.93 11.74 12.57
N VAL A 307 13.20 10.87 13.27
CA VAL A 307 13.24 9.41 13.07
C VAL A 307 11.89 8.87 12.59
N THR A 308 10.84 9.68 12.67
CA THR A 308 9.50 9.36 12.20
C THR A 308 8.89 10.61 11.60
N THR A 309 8.31 10.52 10.40
CA THR A 309 7.56 11.63 9.79
C THR A 309 6.14 11.19 9.48
N ASP A 310 5.17 12.01 9.82
CA ASP A 310 3.80 11.79 9.38
C ASP A 310 3.66 12.12 7.89
N VAL A 311 2.95 11.24 7.17
CA VAL A 311 2.54 11.44 5.78
C VAL A 311 1.01 11.43 5.77
N ALA A 312 0.38 12.61 5.79
CA ALA A 312 -1.08 12.71 5.79
C ALA A 312 -1.68 12.38 4.41
N VAL A 313 -3.00 12.31 4.34
CA VAL A 313 -3.74 12.03 3.09
C VAL A 313 -3.44 13.10 2.03
N GLY A 314 -3.10 12.68 0.82
CA GLY A 314 -2.69 13.55 -0.29
C GLY A 314 -1.24 14.04 -0.17
N GLN A 315 -0.57 13.83 0.96
CA GLN A 315 0.77 14.36 1.14
C GLN A 315 1.85 13.45 0.58
N ILE A 316 2.98 14.10 0.31
CA ILE A 316 4.24 13.45 -0.05
C ILE A 316 5.32 13.92 0.91
N ARG A 317 6.22 13.02 1.29
CA ARG A 317 7.45 13.35 2.00
C ARG A 317 8.63 12.70 1.30
N ALA A 318 9.69 13.47 1.06
CA ALA A 318 11.01 12.90 0.81
C ALA A 318 11.87 13.09 2.06
N ILE A 319 12.42 11.99 2.56
CA ILE A 319 13.36 11.98 3.68
C ILE A 319 14.76 11.66 3.15
N GLU A 320 15.78 12.27 3.74
CA GLU A 320 17.18 12.01 3.40
C GLU A 320 18.02 11.68 4.63
N PHE A 321 18.87 10.67 4.50
CA PHE A 321 19.86 10.32 5.52
C PHE A 321 21.17 9.86 4.87
N THR A 322 22.23 9.80 5.66
CA THR A 322 23.47 9.14 5.27
C THR A 322 23.51 7.75 5.90
N ALA A 323 23.70 6.71 5.09
CA ALA A 323 23.77 5.32 5.55
C ALA A 323 25.10 5.06 6.29
N LYS A 324 25.19 5.47 7.56
CA LYS A 324 26.43 5.40 8.35
C LYS A 324 26.62 4.05 9.04
N HIS A 325 25.52 3.40 9.39
CA HIS A 325 25.54 2.21 10.23
C HIS A 325 25.23 0.98 9.39
N GLU A 326 26.22 0.09 9.26
CA GLU A 326 26.02 -1.20 8.61
C GLU A 326 25.03 -2.05 9.41
N GLY A 327 24.09 -2.70 8.73
CA GLY A 327 23.01 -3.43 9.40
C GLY A 327 21.79 -3.63 8.51
N ASP A 328 20.80 -4.33 9.06
CA ASP A 328 19.44 -4.42 8.52
C ASP A 328 18.52 -3.60 9.41
N TRP A 329 17.98 -2.52 8.87
CA TRP A 329 17.21 -1.52 9.61
C TRP A 329 15.78 -1.51 9.14
N SER A 330 14.82 -1.63 10.05
CA SER A 330 13.41 -1.58 9.71
C SER A 330 12.98 -0.20 9.22
N LEU A 331 12.11 -0.18 8.20
CA LEU A 331 11.34 0.98 7.76
C LEU A 331 9.87 0.56 7.72
N HIS A 332 9.02 1.23 8.50
CA HIS A 332 7.62 0.83 8.61
C HIS A 332 6.68 1.97 8.98
N CYS A 333 5.39 1.78 8.75
CA CYS A 333 4.37 2.62 9.35
C CYS A 333 4.33 2.37 10.86
N HIS A 334 4.27 3.40 11.70
CA HIS A 334 4.30 3.26 13.15
C HIS A 334 2.91 3.16 13.78
N LYS A 335 1.87 2.98 12.97
CA LYS A 335 0.56 2.53 13.44
C LYS A 335 0.61 1.01 13.57
N SER A 336 0.54 0.49 14.81
CA SER A 336 0.77 -0.93 15.10
C SER A 336 -0.07 -1.86 14.20
N HIS A 337 -1.37 -1.61 14.06
CA HIS A 337 -2.23 -2.38 13.16
C HIS A 337 -1.81 -2.38 11.69
N HIS A 338 -1.22 -1.29 11.18
CA HIS A 338 -0.78 -1.22 9.77
C HIS A 338 0.43 -2.10 9.48
N THR A 339 1.21 -2.50 10.49
CA THR A 339 2.37 -3.38 10.32
C THR A 339 2.04 -4.86 10.47
N MET A 340 0.85 -5.23 10.96
CA MET A 340 0.54 -6.64 11.29
C MET A 340 -0.02 -7.44 10.11
N GLY A 341 -0.62 -6.79 9.10
CA GLY A 341 -1.29 -7.45 7.98
C GLY A 341 -2.81 -7.43 8.11
N PRO A 342 -3.55 -8.42 7.57
CA PRO A 342 -5.02 -8.38 7.57
C PRO A 342 -5.59 -8.33 8.99
N MET A 343 -6.27 -7.23 9.32
CA MET A 343 -6.93 -7.04 10.63
C MET A 343 -8.45 -7.08 10.50
N GLY A 344 -9.11 -7.73 11.45
CA GLY A 344 -10.58 -7.75 11.55
C GLY A 344 -11.07 -6.96 12.77
N HIS A 345 -12.15 -6.19 12.60
CA HIS A 345 -12.73 -5.37 13.66
C HIS A 345 -13.80 -6.08 14.50
N ASN A 346 -14.29 -7.23 14.02
CA ASN A 346 -15.43 -7.95 14.60
C ASN A 346 -15.05 -9.22 15.38
N VAL A 347 -13.77 -9.37 15.75
CA VAL A 347 -13.32 -10.52 16.55
C VAL A 347 -13.48 -10.20 18.04
N PRO A 348 -14.16 -11.06 18.84
CA PRO A 348 -14.27 -10.86 20.28
C PRO A 348 -12.90 -10.76 20.96
N ASN A 349 -12.78 -9.90 21.97
CA ASN A 349 -11.56 -9.81 22.76
C ASN A 349 -11.43 -11.03 23.68
N MET A 350 -10.45 -11.90 23.39
CA MET A 350 -10.19 -13.12 24.14
C MET A 350 -9.06 -12.98 25.18
N LEU A 351 -8.52 -11.77 25.37
CA LEU A 351 -7.43 -11.53 26.33
C LEU A 351 -7.85 -11.96 27.74
N VAL A 352 -7.02 -12.81 28.36
CA VAL A 352 -7.22 -13.32 29.72
C VAL A 352 -8.48 -14.20 29.89
N VAL A 353 -9.24 -14.45 28.82
CA VAL A 353 -10.39 -15.37 28.87
C VAL A 353 -9.86 -16.79 29.05
N LYS A 354 -10.38 -17.50 30.06
CA LYS A 354 -10.08 -18.93 30.26
C LYS A 354 -10.80 -19.73 29.16
N GLN A 355 -10.05 -20.31 28.25
CA GLN A 355 -10.57 -21.08 27.11
C GLN A 355 -10.43 -22.60 27.29
N ASP A 356 -9.58 -23.03 28.24
CA ASP A 356 -9.14 -24.42 28.41
C ASP A 356 -10.32 -25.43 28.53
N ASP A 357 -11.33 -25.13 29.37
CA ASP A 357 -12.50 -26.01 29.58
C ASP A 357 -13.43 -26.10 28.35
N LEU A 358 -13.37 -25.09 27.48
CA LEU A 358 -14.14 -25.04 26.24
C LEU A 358 -13.37 -25.73 25.10
N THR A 359 -12.05 -25.55 25.05
CA THR A 359 -11.16 -26.22 24.09
C THR A 359 -11.29 -27.73 24.18
N GLU A 360 -11.23 -28.29 25.39
CA GLU A 360 -11.39 -29.74 25.60
C GLU A 360 -12.72 -30.26 25.02
N LYS A 361 -13.83 -29.58 25.33
CA LYS A 361 -15.15 -29.95 24.82
C LYS A 361 -15.30 -29.80 23.31
N ILE A 362 -14.67 -28.79 22.70
CA ILE A 362 -14.72 -28.58 21.25
C ILE A 362 -13.89 -29.65 20.53
N SER A 363 -12.70 -29.95 21.05
CA SER A 363 -11.83 -31.01 20.51
C SER A 363 -12.51 -32.39 20.60
N ASP A 364 -13.22 -32.67 21.69
CA ASP A 364 -14.02 -33.91 21.81
C ASP A 364 -15.16 -33.99 20.80
N LEU A 365 -15.82 -32.85 20.52
CA LEU A 365 -16.96 -32.77 19.60
C LEU A 365 -16.53 -32.83 18.13
N MET A 366 -15.35 -32.31 17.80
CA MET A 366 -14.81 -32.21 16.45
C MET A 366 -13.36 -32.72 16.40
N PRO A 367 -13.13 -34.03 16.58
CA PRO A 367 -11.78 -34.59 16.69
C PRO A 367 -10.94 -34.42 15.42
N ASP A 368 -11.60 -34.27 14.26
CA ASP A 368 -10.94 -34.01 12.97
C ASP A 368 -10.66 -32.51 12.72
N TYR A 369 -11.06 -31.62 13.65
CA TYR A 369 -10.86 -30.17 13.55
C TYR A 369 -9.91 -29.69 14.66
N MET A 370 -8.73 -29.22 14.27
CA MET A 370 -7.76 -28.69 15.22
C MET A 370 -8.19 -27.30 15.70
N TYR A 371 -8.93 -27.26 16.81
CA TYR A 371 -9.32 -26.02 17.48
C TYR A 371 -8.21 -25.55 18.43
N MET A 372 -7.64 -24.39 18.14
CA MET A 372 -6.65 -23.74 19.01
C MET A 372 -7.24 -22.45 19.58
N PRO A 373 -7.35 -22.31 20.91
CA PRO A 373 -7.80 -21.07 21.53
C PRO A 373 -6.73 -20.00 21.39
N MET A 374 -6.92 -19.08 20.46
CA MET A 374 -5.96 -18.00 20.18
C MET A 374 -6.30 -16.73 20.96
N GLY A 375 -5.31 -15.87 21.18
CA GLY A 375 -5.52 -14.50 21.66
C GLY A 375 -5.65 -14.36 23.17
N LYS A 376 -5.44 -15.44 23.94
CA LYS A 376 -5.43 -15.40 25.41
C LYS A 376 -4.25 -14.58 25.95
N ASN A 377 -3.06 -14.77 25.36
CA ASN A 377 -1.79 -14.17 25.79
C ASN A 377 -1.28 -13.06 24.86
N GLY A 378 -2.08 -12.65 23.87
CA GLY A 378 -1.70 -11.72 22.81
C GLY A 378 -1.75 -12.37 21.43
N MET A 379 -1.24 -11.68 20.41
CA MET A 379 -1.37 -12.12 19.02
C MET A 379 -0.22 -12.99 18.52
N ALA A 380 0.93 -13.04 19.22
CA ALA A 380 2.15 -13.74 18.76
C ALA A 380 1.90 -15.20 18.32
N GLU A 381 0.97 -15.89 18.99
CA GLU A 381 0.52 -17.26 18.66
C GLU A 381 0.09 -17.39 17.17
N MET A 382 -0.39 -16.32 16.52
CA MET A 382 -0.84 -16.35 15.13
C MET A 382 0.27 -16.60 14.10
N GLN A 383 1.55 -16.45 14.47
CA GLN A 383 2.69 -16.73 13.59
C GLN A 383 2.85 -18.22 13.31
N GLU A 384 2.51 -19.05 14.30
CA GLU A 384 2.69 -20.49 14.24
C GLU A 384 1.49 -21.16 13.55
N MET A 385 0.43 -20.43 13.21
CA MET A 385 -0.79 -20.96 12.58
C MET A 385 -0.49 -21.76 11.31
N GLU A 386 0.38 -21.23 10.44
CA GLU A 386 0.80 -21.91 9.21
C GLU A 386 1.68 -23.13 9.52
N ALA A 387 2.63 -22.98 10.45
CA ALA A 387 3.52 -24.07 10.88
C ALA A 387 2.76 -25.23 11.57
N MET A 388 1.63 -24.92 12.20
CA MET A 388 0.73 -25.88 12.83
C MET A 388 -0.27 -26.52 11.84
N GLY A 389 -0.25 -26.16 10.56
CA GLY A 389 -1.08 -26.78 9.54
C GLY A 389 -2.54 -26.32 9.52
N MET A 390 -2.86 -25.19 10.17
CA MET A 390 -4.19 -24.58 10.05
C MET A 390 -4.33 -23.93 8.67
N THR A 391 -5.24 -24.46 7.85
CA THR A 391 -5.49 -23.95 6.50
C THR A 391 -6.33 -22.68 6.56
N LEU A 392 -5.75 -21.56 6.13
CA LEU A 392 -6.50 -20.33 5.91
C LEU A 392 -7.42 -20.49 4.70
N PRO A 393 -8.55 -19.75 4.63
CA PRO A 393 -9.31 -19.64 3.40
C PRO A 393 -8.40 -19.22 2.25
N GLN A 394 -8.69 -19.70 1.04
CA GLN A 394 -7.95 -19.31 -0.16
C GLN A 394 -7.84 -17.78 -0.26
N ASN A 395 -6.72 -17.27 -0.80
CA ASN A 395 -6.55 -15.82 -1.00
C ASN A 395 -6.59 -14.97 0.28
N THR A 396 -6.11 -15.53 1.40
CA THR A 396 -6.04 -14.86 2.69
C THR A 396 -4.59 -14.83 3.14
N LEU A 397 -4.11 -13.67 3.58
CA LEU A 397 -2.77 -13.56 4.14
C LEU A 397 -2.74 -14.07 5.59
N PRO A 398 -1.69 -14.78 6.00
CA PRO A 398 -1.42 -14.94 7.41
C PRO A 398 -1.14 -13.56 8.03
N MET A 399 -1.50 -13.38 9.30
CA MET A 399 -1.00 -12.24 10.07
C MET A 399 0.46 -12.49 10.44
N MET A 400 1.25 -11.42 10.59
CA MET A 400 2.61 -11.49 11.13
C MET A 400 3.54 -12.47 10.40
N THR A 401 3.72 -12.27 9.10
CA THR A 401 4.52 -13.10 8.23
C THR A 401 6.01 -12.72 8.20
N GLY A 402 6.78 -13.48 7.42
CA GLY A 402 8.19 -13.19 7.15
C GLY A 402 9.16 -13.67 8.23
N THR A 403 10.36 -13.98 7.79
CA THR A 403 11.43 -14.57 8.62
C THR A 403 12.70 -13.75 8.51
N GLY A 404 13.42 -13.65 9.62
CA GLY A 404 14.73 -13.02 9.73
C GLY A 404 15.75 -13.96 10.38
N PRO A 405 16.95 -13.45 10.71
CA PRO A 405 18.05 -14.25 11.26
C PRO A 405 17.74 -14.95 12.58
N PHE A 406 16.73 -14.46 13.30
CA PHE A 406 16.36 -14.94 14.64
C PHE A 406 14.96 -15.59 14.69
N GLY A 407 14.32 -15.84 13.54
CA GLY A 407 12.96 -16.39 13.46
C GLY A 407 11.96 -15.43 12.83
N ALA A 408 10.69 -15.51 13.23
CA ALA A 408 9.63 -14.65 12.71
C ALA A 408 9.88 -13.17 13.05
N ILE A 409 9.57 -12.27 12.10
CA ILE A 409 9.70 -10.81 12.29
C ILE A 409 8.42 -10.19 12.89
N GLU A 410 7.34 -10.99 12.97
CA GLU A 410 6.06 -10.61 13.58
C GLU A 410 5.34 -9.44 12.88
N THR A 411 5.55 -9.26 11.57
CA THR A 411 4.96 -8.16 10.76
C THR A 411 4.35 -8.68 9.46
N GLY A 412 3.34 -8.06 8.89
CA GLY A 412 2.70 -8.52 7.64
C GLY A 412 2.08 -7.43 6.78
N GLY A 413 2.30 -6.15 7.08
CA GLY A 413 1.70 -5.02 6.37
C GLY A 413 2.74 -4.04 5.80
N MET A 414 2.62 -2.78 6.19
CA MET A 414 3.51 -1.68 5.81
C MET A 414 4.87 -1.74 6.53
N PHE A 415 5.70 -2.70 6.13
CA PHE A 415 7.04 -2.92 6.66
C PHE A 415 8.01 -3.32 5.54
N THR A 416 9.24 -2.82 5.59
CA THR A 416 10.37 -3.30 4.78
C THR A 416 11.68 -3.06 5.55
N THR A 417 12.81 -3.42 4.94
CA THR A 417 14.15 -3.21 5.50
C THR A 417 15.00 -2.34 4.60
N VAL A 418 15.82 -1.48 5.22
CA VAL A 418 16.97 -0.81 4.60
C VAL A 418 18.21 -1.61 4.97
N LYS A 419 18.83 -2.26 3.97
CA LYS A 419 20.01 -3.09 4.16
C LYS A 419 21.25 -2.30 3.76
N VAL A 420 22.09 -1.98 4.74
CA VAL A 420 23.32 -1.20 4.56
C VAL A 420 24.53 -2.13 4.58
N ARG A 421 25.41 -2.07 3.56
CA ARG A 421 26.60 -2.94 3.44
C ARG A 421 27.85 -2.15 3.04
N LYS A 422 29.02 -2.50 3.59
CA LYS A 422 30.30 -1.82 3.25
C LYS A 422 30.75 -2.04 1.81
N ASN A 423 30.60 -3.26 1.29
CA ASN A 423 31.19 -3.67 0.01
C ASN A 423 30.19 -3.61 -1.16
N LYS A 424 29.29 -2.62 -1.16
CA LYS A 424 28.27 -2.48 -2.21
C LYS A 424 28.66 -1.43 -3.23
N ALA A 425 28.70 -1.81 -4.50
CA ALA A 425 29.06 -0.90 -5.58
C ALA A 425 27.96 0.17 -5.78
N ARG A 426 28.37 1.36 -6.23
CA ARG A 426 27.43 2.42 -6.62
C ARG A 426 26.55 1.93 -7.77
N GLY A 427 25.24 1.94 -7.59
CA GLY A 427 24.27 1.46 -8.60
C GLY A 427 23.95 -0.04 -8.51
N ASP A 428 24.64 -0.81 -7.66
CA ASP A 428 24.19 -2.16 -7.31
C ASP A 428 23.05 -2.05 -6.30
N TYR A 429 21.89 -2.62 -6.60
CA TYR A 429 20.68 -2.65 -5.75
C TYR A 429 20.30 -4.08 -5.30
N SER A 430 21.14 -5.08 -5.59
CA SER A 430 20.88 -6.48 -5.23
C SER A 430 20.74 -6.68 -3.71
N ASP A 431 19.90 -7.62 -3.29
CA ASP A 431 19.87 -8.03 -1.89
C ASP A 431 21.10 -8.90 -1.57
N SER A 432 21.86 -8.52 -0.56
CA SER A 432 23.06 -9.22 -0.11
C SER A 432 22.79 -10.24 1.02
N GLY A 433 21.52 -10.55 1.27
CA GLY A 433 21.07 -11.42 2.35
C GLY A 433 21.05 -10.71 3.71
N TRP A 434 20.90 -11.50 4.77
CA TRP A 434 20.82 -10.97 6.14
C TRP A 434 22.16 -10.49 6.68
N PHE A 435 22.09 -9.39 7.45
CA PHE A 435 23.27 -8.85 8.12
C PHE A 435 23.87 -9.85 9.13
N GLN A 436 25.18 -10.01 9.08
CA GLN A 436 25.92 -10.85 10.01
C GLN A 436 26.32 -10.02 11.23
N HIS A 437 25.66 -10.26 12.36
CA HIS A 437 25.90 -9.51 13.58
C HIS A 437 27.30 -9.80 14.16
N PRO A 438 28.11 -8.77 14.45
CA PRO A 438 29.39 -8.95 15.14
C PRO A 438 29.25 -9.67 16.49
N ALA A 439 30.30 -10.41 16.88
CA ALA A 439 30.33 -11.08 18.16
C ALA A 439 30.12 -10.09 19.31
N GLY A 440 29.17 -10.40 20.21
CA GLY A 440 28.83 -9.55 21.36
C GLY A 440 27.91 -8.36 21.05
N SER A 441 27.45 -8.18 19.81
CA SER A 441 26.53 -7.09 19.43
C SER A 441 25.06 -7.49 19.43
N VAL A 442 24.71 -8.67 19.93
CA VAL A 442 23.34 -9.20 20.02
C VAL A 442 22.95 -9.27 21.49
N ALA A 443 21.71 -8.87 21.80
CA ALA A 443 21.15 -9.03 23.14
C ALA A 443 21.19 -10.51 23.55
N LYS A 444 21.52 -10.78 24.81
CA LYS A 444 21.67 -12.14 25.33
C LYS A 444 20.81 -12.33 26.57
N LYS A 445 20.36 -13.58 26.78
CA LYS A 445 19.74 -13.99 28.03
C LYS A 445 20.73 -13.81 29.18
N VAL A 446 20.25 -13.27 30.30
CA VAL A 446 20.98 -13.15 31.56
C VAL A 446 20.57 -14.24 32.53
#